data_AF-A0A6N6KSU9-F1
#
_entry.id   AF-A0A6N6KSU9-F1
#
_cell.length_a   1.000
_cell.length_b   1.000
_cell.length_c   1.000
_cell.angle_alpha   90.00
_cell.angle_beta   90.00
_cell.angle_gamma   90.00
#
_symmetry.space_group_name_H-M   'P 1'
#
loop_
_entity.id
_entity.type
_entity.pdbx_description
1 polymer ?
#
loop_
_entity_poly.entity_id
_entity_poly.type
_entity_poly.pdbx_seq_one_letter_code
_entity_poly.pdbx_strand_id
1 'polypeptide(L)'
;MPKAKIELPDGTVITIEGTQEEVTELLAYYQAKSPQKTKQTPPPNAEKTKTDPDESSVNYTQIINLVKNVDEAEEIERYILDRTSQVDRSLLPLYIVHQYLDNSLSLSSGDISKITTDLGIPISVANASRTLSGTASRYVIGDKVRKKGRTIKYKLSRRGVKYLKSVISGSSDEN
;
A
#
# COMPACT_ATOMS: atom_id res chain seq x y z
N MET A 1 5.15 52.52 -30.61
CA MET A 1 6.00 52.04 -29.50
C MET A 1 5.20 51.02 -28.70
N PRO A 2 5.71 49.78 -28.50
CA PRO A 2 5.04 48.78 -27.66
C PRO A 2 4.95 49.28 -26.21
N LYS A 3 3.83 48.95 -25.55
CA LYS A 3 3.56 49.32 -24.16
C LYS A 3 3.20 48.06 -23.39
N ALA A 4 3.87 47.81 -22.28
CA ALA A 4 3.53 46.73 -21.36
C ALA A 4 3.11 47.28 -20.00
N LYS A 5 2.14 46.62 -19.38
CA LYS A 5 1.68 46.91 -18.02
C LYS A 5 2.04 45.74 -17.14
N ILE A 6 2.71 46.01 -16.02
CA ILE A 6 3.03 45.01 -15.01
C ILE A 6 2.38 45.47 -13.70
N GLU A 7 1.57 44.60 -13.12
CA GLU A 7 0.93 44.79 -11.82
C GLU A 7 1.73 44.02 -10.77
N LEU A 8 2.26 44.74 -9.77
CA LEU A 8 3.01 44.15 -8.67
C LEU A 8 2.06 43.75 -7.51
N PRO A 9 2.46 42.81 -6.63
CA PRO A 9 1.64 42.33 -5.52
C PRO A 9 1.21 43.41 -4.53
N ASP A 10 1.94 44.53 -4.49
CA ASP A 10 1.69 45.67 -3.60
C ASP A 10 0.72 46.70 -4.22
N GLY A 11 0.09 46.38 -5.35
CA GLY A 11 -0.91 47.24 -6.03
C GLY A 11 -0.31 48.37 -6.87
N THR A 12 1.01 48.39 -7.06
CA THR A 12 1.69 49.37 -7.91
C THR A 12 1.63 48.94 -9.37
N VAL A 13 1.17 49.83 -10.24
CA VAL A 13 1.08 49.61 -11.69
C VAL A 13 2.23 50.33 -12.39
N ILE A 14 3.16 49.56 -12.96
CA ILE A 14 4.28 50.12 -13.73
C ILE A 14 3.95 50.00 -15.21
N THR A 15 4.01 51.14 -15.92
CA THR A 15 3.87 51.20 -17.37
C THR A 15 5.25 51.33 -18.00
N ILE A 16 5.60 50.38 -18.85
CA ILE A 16 6.90 50.33 -19.54
C ILE A 16 6.66 50.66 -21.02
N GLU A 17 7.30 51.72 -21.50
CA GLU A 17 7.29 52.13 -22.91
C GLU A 17 8.73 52.07 -23.42
N GLY A 18 8.98 51.25 -24.45
CA GLY A 18 10.33 50.99 -24.94
C GLY A 18 10.33 50.26 -26.28
N THR A 19 11.47 49.71 -26.68
CA THR A 19 11.55 48.84 -27.87
C THR A 19 11.02 47.43 -27.56
N GLN A 20 10.66 46.64 -28.59
CA GLN A 20 10.05 45.32 -28.37
C GLN A 20 10.98 44.35 -27.61
N GLU A 21 12.29 44.49 -27.79
CA GLU A 21 13.31 43.66 -27.15
C GLU A 21 13.40 43.98 -25.65
N GLU A 22 13.45 45.26 -25.28
CA GLU A 22 13.52 45.69 -23.87
C GLU A 22 12.26 45.32 -23.09
N VAL A 23 11.09 45.42 -23.72
CA VAL A 23 9.81 45.09 -23.08
C VAL A 23 9.70 43.59 -22.80
N THR A 24 10.18 42.74 -23.71
CA THR A 24 10.14 41.28 -23.54
C THR A 24 11.14 40.80 -22.50
N GLU A 25 12.35 41.38 -22.48
CA GLU A 25 13.38 41.06 -21.47
C GLU A 25 12.94 41.46 -20.05
N LEU A 26 12.33 42.64 -19.90
CA LEU A 26 11.78 43.08 -18.62
C LEU A 26 10.59 42.23 -18.16
N LEU A 27 9.67 41.85 -19.06
CA LEU A 27 8.57 40.94 -18.73
C LEU A 27 9.08 39.58 -18.25
N ALA A 28 10.07 39.00 -18.93
CA ALA A 28 10.65 37.71 -18.56
C ALA A 28 11.33 37.74 -17.17
N TYR A 29 12.08 38.81 -16.88
CA TYR A 29 12.78 38.95 -15.60
C TYR A 29 11.81 39.07 -14.40
N TYR A 30 10.71 39.80 -14.54
CA TYR A 30 9.73 39.97 -13.47
C TYR A 30 8.82 38.75 -13.31
N GLN A 31 8.52 38.01 -14.38
CA GLN A 31 7.71 36.79 -14.32
C GLN A 31 8.46 35.63 -13.63
N ALA A 32 9.79 35.60 -13.73
CA ALA A 32 10.64 34.59 -13.10
C ALA A 32 10.80 34.73 -11.56
N LYS A 33 10.45 35.89 -10.98
CA LYS A 33 10.64 36.19 -9.54
C LYS A 33 9.36 36.16 -8.70
N SER A 34 8.22 35.82 -9.28
CA SER A 34 6.98 35.67 -8.51
C SER A 34 7.01 34.35 -7.73
N PRO A 35 6.98 34.33 -6.38
CA PRO A 35 6.78 33.10 -5.65
C PRO A 35 5.36 32.59 -5.95
N GLN A 36 5.26 31.60 -6.83
CA GLN A 36 4.00 30.91 -7.08
C GLN A 36 3.54 30.27 -5.77
N LYS A 37 2.57 30.90 -5.10
CA LYS A 37 1.73 30.22 -4.11
C LYS A 37 0.93 29.17 -4.85
N THR A 38 1.51 27.98 -5.00
CA THR A 38 0.79 26.79 -5.44
C THR A 38 -0.28 26.50 -4.39
N LYS A 39 -1.54 26.81 -4.73
CA LYS A 39 -2.71 26.27 -4.04
C LYS A 39 -2.58 24.74 -4.07
N GLN A 40 -2.46 24.14 -2.89
CA GLN A 40 -2.48 22.69 -2.72
C GLN A 40 -3.83 22.15 -3.19
N THR A 41 -3.88 21.62 -4.39
CA THR A 41 -4.84 20.57 -4.75
C THR A 41 -4.30 19.24 -4.20
N PRO A 42 -5.15 18.38 -3.61
CA PRO A 42 -4.70 17.07 -3.14
C PRO A 42 -4.20 16.24 -4.34
N PRO A 43 -3.06 15.54 -4.21
CA PRO A 43 -2.46 14.86 -5.36
C PRO A 43 -3.30 13.65 -5.79
N PRO A 44 -3.48 13.44 -7.12
CA PRO A 44 -3.96 12.16 -7.62
C PRO A 44 -2.87 11.11 -7.38
N ASN A 45 -3.30 10.02 -6.78
CA ASN A 45 -2.55 8.79 -6.57
C ASN A 45 -1.99 8.29 -7.91
N ALA A 46 -0.68 8.38 -8.12
CA ALA A 46 0.00 7.71 -9.23
C ALA A 46 1.42 7.33 -8.85
N GLU A 47 1.63 6.03 -8.88
CA GLU A 47 2.85 5.29 -8.59
C GLU A 47 4.05 5.74 -9.43
N LYS A 48 5.24 5.65 -8.84
CA LYS A 48 6.37 4.82 -9.31
C LYS A 48 7.60 5.13 -8.45
N THR A 49 7.65 4.49 -7.27
CA THR A 49 8.93 4.29 -6.61
C THR A 49 9.61 3.13 -7.32
N LYS A 50 10.73 3.42 -7.98
CA LYS A 50 11.65 2.41 -8.51
C LYS A 50 12.08 1.52 -7.35
N THR A 51 11.63 0.28 -7.37
CA THR A 51 12.13 -0.77 -6.49
C THR A 51 13.28 -1.45 -7.21
N ASP A 52 14.45 -1.46 -6.58
CA ASP A 52 15.58 -2.28 -7.00
C ASP A 52 15.14 -3.75 -7.22
N PRO A 53 15.63 -4.43 -8.26
CA PRO A 53 15.29 -5.82 -8.50
C PRO A 53 16.26 -6.68 -7.67
N ASP A 54 15.86 -7.15 -6.50
CA ASP A 54 16.51 -8.30 -5.90
C ASP A 54 15.55 -9.21 -5.12
N GLU A 55 15.51 -10.43 -5.62
CA GLU A 55 15.23 -11.71 -4.97
C GLU A 55 13.80 -12.01 -4.47
N SER A 56 13.22 -13.04 -5.11
CA SER A 56 11.92 -13.68 -4.85
C SER A 56 10.70 -12.82 -5.19
N SER A 57 10.42 -12.67 -6.50
CA SER A 57 9.10 -12.23 -6.95
C SER A 57 8.05 -13.18 -6.37
N VAL A 58 7.29 -12.71 -5.38
CA VAL A 58 6.18 -13.47 -4.79
C VAL A 58 5.21 -13.82 -5.90
N ASN A 59 5.08 -15.10 -6.22
CA ASN A 59 4.14 -15.55 -7.24
C ASN A 59 2.72 -15.61 -6.64
N TYR A 60 2.03 -14.48 -6.67
CA TYR A 60 0.68 -14.33 -6.10
C TYR A 60 -0.31 -15.34 -6.68
N THR A 61 -0.23 -15.59 -8.00
CA THR A 61 -1.10 -16.53 -8.72
C THR A 61 -0.96 -17.94 -8.18
N GLN A 62 0.25 -18.37 -7.82
CA GLN A 62 0.47 -19.68 -7.22
C GLN A 62 -0.22 -19.81 -5.86
N ILE A 63 -0.11 -18.79 -5.00
CA ILE A 63 -0.76 -18.79 -3.67
C ILE A 63 -2.28 -18.87 -3.83
N ILE A 64 -2.85 -18.11 -4.77
CA ILE A 64 -4.30 -18.09 -5.04
C ILE A 64 -4.78 -19.45 -5.55
N ASN A 65 -4.05 -20.05 -6.49
CA ASN A 65 -4.38 -21.37 -7.00
C ASN A 65 -4.27 -22.43 -5.90
N LEU A 66 -3.32 -22.31 -4.97
CA LEU A 66 -3.23 -23.21 -3.83
C LEU A 66 -4.43 -23.05 -2.90
N VAL A 67 -4.88 -21.83 -2.60
CA VAL A 67 -6.10 -21.61 -1.78
C VAL A 67 -7.31 -22.34 -2.35
N LYS A 68 -7.47 -22.35 -3.69
CA LYS A 68 -8.65 -22.91 -4.37
C LYS A 68 -8.61 -24.41 -4.60
N ASN A 69 -7.42 -25.01 -4.66
CA ASN A 69 -7.25 -26.43 -5.07
C ASN A 69 -6.85 -27.36 -3.92
N VAL A 70 -6.88 -26.86 -2.69
CA VAL A 70 -6.54 -27.64 -1.50
C VAL A 70 -7.78 -28.41 -1.02
N ASP A 71 -7.58 -29.61 -0.47
CA ASP A 71 -8.67 -30.44 0.06
C ASP A 71 -9.49 -29.71 1.15
N GLU A 72 -8.85 -28.83 1.92
CA GLU A 72 -9.46 -27.96 2.95
C GLU A 72 -10.16 -26.70 2.37
N ALA A 73 -10.28 -26.55 1.04
CA ALA A 73 -10.78 -25.33 0.41
C ALA A 73 -12.22 -24.99 0.81
N GLU A 74 -13.10 -25.99 0.91
CA GLU A 74 -14.51 -25.78 1.33
C GLU A 74 -14.59 -25.27 2.77
N GLU A 75 -13.74 -25.78 3.65
CA GLU A 75 -13.68 -25.39 5.06
C GLU A 75 -13.07 -23.99 5.22
N ILE A 76 -12.02 -23.68 4.45
CA ILE A 76 -11.44 -22.34 4.37
C ILE A 76 -12.49 -21.33 3.89
N GLU A 77 -13.28 -21.68 2.88
CA GLU A 77 -14.34 -20.80 2.37
C GLU A 77 -15.38 -20.52 3.46
N ARG A 78 -15.92 -21.58 4.06
CA ARG A 78 -16.96 -21.50 5.09
C ARG A 78 -16.51 -20.80 6.39
N TYR A 79 -15.30 -21.10 6.87
CA TYR A 79 -14.84 -20.65 8.18
C TYR A 79 -13.96 -19.39 8.13
N ILE A 80 -13.41 -19.02 6.98
CA ILE A 80 -12.51 -17.86 6.87
C ILE A 80 -13.02 -16.84 5.85
N LEU A 81 -13.38 -17.27 4.65
CA LEU A 81 -13.75 -16.35 3.57
C LEU A 81 -15.14 -15.73 3.82
N ASP A 82 -16.12 -16.55 4.19
CA ASP A 82 -17.49 -16.11 4.48
C ASP A 82 -17.58 -15.25 5.75
N ARG A 83 -16.67 -15.45 6.71
CA ARG A 83 -16.66 -14.68 7.97
C ARG A 83 -16.15 -13.26 7.75
N THR A 84 -16.71 -12.30 8.48
CA THR A 84 -16.29 -10.88 8.45
C THR A 84 -15.00 -10.58 9.21
N SER A 85 -14.38 -11.60 9.82
CA SER A 85 -13.17 -11.46 10.63
C SER A 85 -11.96 -11.05 9.79
N GLN A 86 -11.47 -9.83 10.02
CA GLN A 86 -10.27 -9.33 9.34
C GLN A 86 -9.00 -10.10 9.75
N VAL A 87 -8.99 -10.66 10.97
CA VAL A 87 -7.86 -11.45 11.48
C VAL A 87 -7.69 -12.69 10.64
N ASP A 88 -8.75 -13.47 10.47
CA ASP A 88 -8.68 -14.78 9.79
C ASP A 88 -8.32 -14.60 8.31
N ARG A 89 -8.96 -13.63 7.64
CA ARG A 89 -8.66 -13.29 6.25
C ARG A 89 -7.22 -12.79 6.06
N SER A 90 -6.67 -12.04 7.02
CA SER A 90 -5.28 -11.55 6.94
C SER A 90 -4.23 -12.64 7.20
N LEU A 91 -4.59 -13.68 7.98
CA LEU A 91 -3.70 -14.79 8.30
C LEU A 91 -3.72 -15.89 7.22
N LEU A 92 -4.81 -16.01 6.45
CA LEU A 92 -4.96 -17.05 5.44
C LEU A 92 -3.80 -17.09 4.42
N PRO A 93 -3.38 -15.98 3.79
CA PRO A 93 -2.25 -16.02 2.85
C PRO A 93 -0.95 -16.49 3.51
N LEU A 94 -0.73 -16.11 4.78
CA LEU A 94 0.44 -16.53 5.55
C LEU A 94 0.41 -18.03 5.88
N TYR A 95 -0.78 -18.60 6.10
CA TYR A 95 -0.96 -20.03 6.35
C TYR A 95 -0.70 -20.88 5.12
N ILE A 96 -1.21 -20.48 3.95
CA ILE A 96 -0.96 -21.20 2.71
C ILE A 96 0.53 -21.21 2.38
N VAL A 97 1.21 -20.07 2.54
CA VAL A 97 2.67 -19.99 2.39
C VAL A 97 3.40 -20.89 3.39
N HIS A 98 2.94 -20.94 4.65
CA HIS A 98 3.55 -21.80 5.65
C HIS A 98 3.36 -23.29 5.34
N GLN A 99 2.16 -23.69 4.90
CA GLN A 99 1.76 -25.10 4.75
C GLN A 99 2.23 -25.71 3.43
N TYR A 100 2.21 -24.94 2.33
CA TYR A 100 2.49 -25.45 0.98
C TYR A 100 3.80 -24.93 0.38
N LEU A 101 4.39 -23.89 0.97
CA LEU A 101 5.65 -23.29 0.49
C LEU A 101 6.74 -23.31 1.57
N ASP A 102 6.63 -24.20 2.56
CA ASP A 102 7.60 -24.42 3.64
C ASP A 102 8.02 -23.14 4.39
N ASN A 103 7.13 -22.13 4.47
CA ASN A 103 7.43 -20.84 5.10
C ASN A 103 8.69 -20.14 4.52
N SER A 104 9.05 -20.49 3.29
CA SER A 104 10.18 -19.92 2.55
C SER A 104 9.95 -18.42 2.29
N LEU A 105 8.69 -18.06 2.04
CA LEU A 105 8.29 -16.73 1.63
C LEU A 105 7.74 -15.92 2.81
N SER A 106 8.06 -14.63 2.83
CA SER A 106 7.55 -13.70 3.85
C SER A 106 6.68 -12.67 3.16
N LEU A 107 5.45 -12.48 3.63
CA LEU A 107 4.49 -11.57 3.01
C LEU A 107 4.44 -10.24 3.74
N SER A 108 4.30 -9.16 2.99
CA SER A 108 3.98 -7.84 3.55
C SER A 108 2.47 -7.62 3.66
N SER A 109 2.07 -6.56 4.37
CA SER A 109 0.68 -6.10 4.38
C SER A 109 0.16 -5.71 3.00
N GLY A 110 1.04 -5.27 2.09
CA GLY A 110 0.71 -4.97 0.70
C GLY A 110 0.42 -6.24 -0.10
N ASP A 111 1.24 -7.28 0.09
CA ASP A 111 1.06 -8.57 -0.58
C ASP A 111 -0.24 -9.24 -0.15
N ILE A 112 -0.54 -9.21 1.15
CA ILE A 112 -1.80 -9.74 1.70
C ILE A 112 -2.99 -9.02 1.09
N SER A 113 -2.93 -7.69 0.95
CA SER A 113 -4.00 -6.90 0.33
C SER A 113 -4.24 -7.30 -1.14
N LYS A 114 -3.17 -7.54 -1.91
CA LYS A 114 -3.29 -8.01 -3.31
C LYS A 114 -3.91 -9.40 -3.39
N ILE A 115 -3.36 -10.37 -2.65
CA ILE A 115 -3.85 -11.75 -2.64
C ILE A 115 -5.33 -11.81 -2.23
N THR A 116 -5.71 -11.06 -1.19
CA THR A 116 -7.10 -11.04 -0.70
C THR A 116 -8.05 -10.35 -1.67
N THR A 117 -7.60 -9.32 -2.39
CA THR A 117 -8.38 -8.70 -3.47
C THR A 117 -8.64 -9.69 -4.61
N ASP A 118 -7.62 -10.44 -5.02
CA ASP A 118 -7.75 -11.44 -6.10
C ASP A 118 -8.58 -12.66 -5.70
N LEU A 119 -8.66 -12.97 -4.39
CA LEU A 119 -9.58 -13.96 -3.83
C LEU A 119 -11.04 -13.46 -3.74
N GLY A 120 -11.31 -12.19 -4.08
CA GLY A 120 -12.64 -11.59 -4.03
C GLY A 120 -13.00 -10.98 -2.66
N ILE A 121 -12.05 -10.88 -1.74
CA ILE A 121 -12.27 -10.42 -0.36
C ILE A 121 -11.31 -9.28 -0.03
N PRO A 122 -11.55 -8.08 -0.59
CA PRO A 122 -10.58 -7.00 -0.51
C PRO A 122 -10.37 -6.54 0.93
N ILE A 123 -9.11 -6.58 1.39
CA ILE A 123 -8.67 -5.95 2.63
C ILE A 123 -7.75 -4.79 2.28
N SER A 124 -8.04 -3.60 2.81
CA SER A 124 -7.16 -2.45 2.63
C SER A 124 -5.79 -2.71 3.28
N VAL A 125 -4.72 -2.21 2.66
CA VAL A 125 -3.34 -2.33 3.19
C VAL A 125 -3.25 -1.79 4.62
N ALA A 126 -3.97 -0.71 4.92
CA ALA A 126 -4.02 -0.12 6.26
C ALA A 126 -4.65 -1.06 7.29
N ASN A 127 -5.76 -1.72 6.95
CA ASN A 127 -6.42 -2.67 7.85
C ASN A 127 -5.57 -3.93 8.03
N ALA A 128 -4.98 -4.46 6.96
CA ALA A 128 -4.05 -5.58 7.04
C ALA A 128 -2.87 -5.25 7.96
N SER A 129 -2.23 -4.09 7.76
CA SER A 129 -1.12 -3.63 8.59
C SER A 129 -1.52 -3.46 10.06
N ARG A 130 -2.64 -2.81 10.33
CA ARG A 130 -3.17 -2.61 11.70
C ARG A 130 -3.51 -3.95 12.37
N THR A 131 -4.07 -4.89 11.62
CA THR A 131 -4.44 -6.22 12.15
C THR A 131 -3.19 -7.03 12.48
N LEU A 132 -2.21 -7.11 11.57
CA LEU A 132 -0.96 -7.84 11.77
C LEU A 132 -0.10 -7.27 12.90
N SER A 133 -0.06 -5.94 13.03
CA SER A 133 0.70 -5.28 14.09
C SER A 133 -0.03 -5.18 15.43
N GLY A 134 -1.37 -5.30 15.42
CA GLY A 134 -2.24 -5.23 16.59
C GLY A 134 -2.79 -6.60 16.98
N THR A 135 -4.05 -6.86 16.63
CA THR A 135 -4.82 -8.02 17.08
C THR A 135 -4.18 -9.37 16.72
N ALA A 136 -3.61 -9.47 15.53
CA ALA A 136 -2.98 -10.69 15.03
C ALA A 136 -1.48 -10.79 15.36
N SER A 137 -0.91 -9.82 16.08
CA SER A 137 0.53 -9.80 16.43
C SER A 137 1.00 -11.06 17.17
N ARG A 138 0.13 -11.70 17.94
CA ARG A 138 0.40 -12.97 18.64
C ARG A 138 0.54 -14.19 17.72
N TYR A 139 0.01 -14.09 16.49
CA TYR A 139 -0.02 -15.17 15.50
C TYR A 139 1.03 -15.01 14.41
N VAL A 140 1.70 -13.87 14.34
CA VAL A 140 2.69 -13.57 13.29
C VAL A 140 4.03 -13.18 13.89
N ILE A 141 5.08 -13.43 13.12
CA ILE A 141 6.45 -13.02 13.41
C ILE A 141 6.79 -11.95 12.37
N GLY A 142 6.78 -10.70 12.80
CA GLY A 142 7.22 -9.57 11.97
C GLY A 142 8.73 -9.37 12.06
N ASP A 143 9.29 -8.74 11.03
CA ASP A 143 10.70 -8.37 11.01
C ASP A 143 11.06 -7.48 12.21
N LYS A 144 12.19 -7.77 12.88
CA LYS A 144 12.47 -7.30 14.25
C LYS A 144 12.73 -5.80 14.35
N VAL A 145 13.14 -5.14 13.26
CA VAL A 145 13.53 -3.73 13.26
C VAL A 145 12.61 -2.92 12.37
N ARG A 146 11.67 -2.18 12.99
CA ARG A 146 10.85 -1.19 12.29
C ARG A 146 11.72 0.01 11.91
N LYS A 147 12.21 0.04 10.67
CA LYS A 147 12.86 1.23 10.10
C LYS A 147 11.82 2.07 9.36
N LYS A 148 11.84 3.38 9.57
CA LYS A 148 10.94 4.32 8.88
C LYS A 148 11.07 4.13 7.37
N GLY A 149 9.95 3.90 6.69
CA GLY A 149 9.89 3.75 5.23
C GLY A 149 10.21 2.34 4.70
N ARG A 150 10.53 1.35 5.54
CA ARG A 150 10.67 -0.05 5.09
C ARG A 150 9.40 -0.85 5.30
N THR A 151 9.07 -1.65 4.30
CA THR A 151 7.98 -2.63 4.37
C THR A 151 8.32 -3.72 5.37
N ILE A 152 7.42 -3.98 6.32
CA ILE A 152 7.55 -5.06 7.29
C ILE A 152 7.11 -6.35 6.60
N LYS A 153 7.98 -7.36 6.61
CA LYS A 153 7.65 -8.71 6.20
C LYS A 153 7.18 -9.52 7.42
N TYR A 154 6.16 -10.32 7.22
CA TYR A 154 5.56 -11.17 8.24
C TYR A 154 5.66 -12.64 7.84
N LYS A 155 5.88 -13.48 8.85
CA LYS A 155 5.76 -14.93 8.78
C LYS A 155 4.73 -15.42 9.79
N LEU A 156 4.17 -16.60 9.57
CA LEU A 156 3.25 -17.19 10.53
C LEU A 156 4.03 -17.76 11.73
N SER A 157 3.53 -17.56 12.95
CA SER A 157 4.09 -18.17 14.16
C SER A 157 3.49 -19.56 14.39
N ARG A 158 4.14 -20.39 15.22
CA ARG A 158 3.59 -21.71 15.61
C ARG A 158 2.20 -21.60 16.26
N ARG A 159 1.94 -20.51 16.99
CA ARG A 159 0.61 -20.20 17.55
C ARG A 159 -0.41 -19.86 16.46
N GLY A 160 0.01 -19.10 15.44
CA GLY A 160 -0.83 -18.75 14.30
C GLY A 160 -1.26 -19.98 13.50
N VAL A 161 -0.33 -20.92 13.26
CA VAL A 161 -0.64 -22.20 12.60
C VAL A 161 -1.70 -22.98 13.38
N LYS A 162 -1.51 -23.12 14.71
CA LYS A 162 -2.46 -23.86 15.55
C LYS A 162 -3.84 -23.22 15.56
N TYR A 163 -3.89 -21.89 15.63
CA TYR A 163 -5.14 -21.14 15.60
C TYR A 163 -5.87 -21.31 14.26
N LEU A 164 -5.19 -21.15 13.12
CA LEU A 164 -5.87 -21.31 11.84
C LEU A 164 -6.34 -22.75 11.61
N LYS A 165 -5.56 -23.75 12.01
CA LYS A 165 -6.03 -25.14 11.96
C LYS A 165 -7.27 -25.37 12.80
N SER A 166 -7.37 -24.76 13.98
CA SER A 166 -8.58 -24.87 14.80
C SER A 166 -9.77 -24.10 14.24
N VAL A 167 -9.54 -23.04 13.44
CA VAL A 167 -10.60 -22.30 12.74
C VAL A 167 -11.12 -23.13 11.56
N ILE A 168 -10.21 -23.69 10.76
CA ILE A 168 -10.55 -24.55 9.61
C ILE A 168 -11.29 -25.81 10.08
N SER A 169 -10.86 -26.42 11.19
CA SER A 169 -11.56 -27.57 11.78
C SER A 169 -12.88 -27.22 12.48
N GLY A 170 -13.33 -25.97 12.44
CA GLY A 170 -14.58 -25.51 13.07
C GLY A 170 -14.57 -25.52 14.61
N SER A 171 -13.41 -25.77 15.24
CA SER A 171 -13.30 -25.94 16.70
C SER A 171 -13.11 -24.62 17.46
N SER A 172 -13.05 -23.48 16.75
CA SER A 172 -12.79 -22.16 17.35
C SER A 172 -14.05 -21.35 17.64
N ASP A 173 -15.25 -21.93 17.42
CA ASP A 173 -16.55 -21.25 17.64
C ASP A 173 -17.08 -21.30 19.08
N GLU A 174 -16.31 -21.81 20.04
CA GLU A 174 -16.67 -21.74 21.46
C GLU A 174 -15.71 -20.80 22.21
N ASN A 175 -16.00 -19.49 22.17
CA ASN A 175 -15.78 -18.54 23.28
C ASN A 175 -16.39 -17.17 22.96
#